data_AF-A0A813F641-F1
#
_entry.id   AF-A0A813F641-F1
#
_cell.length_a   1.000
_cell.length_b   1.000
_cell.length_c   1.000
_cell.angle_alpha   90.00
_cell.angle_beta   90.00
_cell.angle_gamma   90.00
#
_symmetry.space_group_name_H-M   'P 1'
#
loop_
_entity.id
_entity.type
_entity.pdbx_description
1 polymer ?
#
loop_
_entity_poly.entity_id
_entity_poly.type
_entity_poly.pdbx_seq_one_letter_code
_entity_poly.pdbx_strand_id
1 'polypeptide(L)'
;LMSVAASAPSPRRASSQGEGVPAASLHASRWEKENLPAVRAIFAHGSEEVTVKVSDEGGGIPRSELEQAWSYFDKLPSNTDRGDGCDDIPSLPRGAGLPLTRLHARYYGGD
;
A
#
# COMPACT_ATOMS: atom_id res chain seq x y z
N LEU A 1 41.76 -49.41 48.72
CA LEU A 1 42.82 -48.74 47.94
C LEU A 1 42.19 -47.58 47.18
N MET A 2 42.87 -46.44 47.22
CA MET A 2 42.39 -45.06 47.07
C MET A 2 41.55 -44.79 45.81
N SER A 3 40.45 -44.03 45.96
CA SER A 3 39.77 -43.35 44.86
C SER A 3 39.87 -41.84 45.06
N VAL A 4 40.37 -41.16 44.04
CA VAL A 4 40.70 -39.73 43.98
C VAL A 4 39.42 -38.89 43.91
N ALA A 5 39.36 -37.83 44.73
CA ALA A 5 38.32 -36.81 44.69
C ALA A 5 38.54 -35.84 43.51
N ALA A 6 37.54 -35.70 42.65
CA ALA A 6 37.49 -34.67 41.63
C ALA A 6 36.57 -33.52 42.10
N SER A 7 37.13 -32.31 42.10
CA SER A 7 36.52 -31.05 42.55
C SER A 7 35.31 -30.66 41.71
N ALA A 8 34.15 -30.45 42.34
CA ALA A 8 32.95 -29.90 41.71
C ALA A 8 33.02 -28.35 41.60
N PRO A 9 32.58 -27.74 40.49
CA PRO A 9 32.57 -26.28 40.31
C PRO A 9 31.37 -25.59 41.00
N SER A 10 31.62 -24.37 41.50
CA SER A 10 30.70 -23.50 42.26
C SER A 10 29.40 -23.14 41.53
N PRO A 11 28.29 -22.90 42.26
CA PRO A 11 27.01 -22.50 41.68
C PRO A 11 27.09 -21.07 41.10
N ARG A 12 26.90 -20.95 39.79
CA ARG A 12 26.85 -19.65 39.11
C ARG A 12 25.47 -19.02 39.35
N ARG A 13 25.48 -17.84 39.95
CA ARG A 13 24.36 -16.96 40.30
C ARG A 13 23.34 -16.83 39.16
N ALA A 14 22.07 -17.02 39.48
CA ALA A 14 20.95 -16.75 38.58
C ALA A 14 20.97 -15.29 38.11
N SER A 15 21.12 -15.07 36.81
CA SER A 15 20.80 -13.79 36.16
C SER A 15 19.47 -13.96 35.42
N SER A 16 18.56 -13.06 35.76
CA SER A 16 17.21 -12.89 35.26
C SER A 16 17.06 -13.11 33.75
N GLN A 17 15.96 -13.77 33.42
CA GLN A 17 15.36 -13.92 32.10
C GLN A 17 15.63 -12.70 31.20
N GLY A 18 16.35 -12.90 30.11
CA GLY A 18 16.25 -12.06 28.94
C GLY A 18 15.02 -12.53 28.19
N GLU A 19 13.92 -11.78 28.33
CA GLU A 19 12.71 -11.97 27.52
C GLU A 19 13.11 -11.99 26.04
N GLY A 20 12.74 -13.08 25.35
CA GLY A 20 12.85 -13.12 23.91
C GLY A 20 12.01 -11.98 23.34
N VAL A 21 12.62 -11.10 22.55
CA VAL A 21 11.88 -10.14 21.74
C VAL A 21 10.89 -10.98 20.91
N PRO A 22 9.56 -10.80 21.07
CA PRO A 22 8.62 -11.58 20.31
C PRO A 22 8.86 -11.29 18.83
N ALA A 23 8.94 -12.33 18.01
CA ALA A 23 9.09 -12.25 16.55
C ALA A 23 7.99 -11.41 15.85
N ALA A 24 7.00 -10.92 16.62
CA ALA A 24 5.92 -10.05 16.19
C ALA A 24 6.26 -8.55 16.15
N SER A 25 7.41 -8.09 16.68
CA SER A 25 7.65 -6.64 16.87
C SER A 25 8.48 -5.93 15.79
N LEU A 26 8.61 -6.47 14.56
CA LEU A 26 9.40 -5.82 13.49
C LEU A 26 8.63 -5.51 12.20
N HIS A 27 7.31 -5.66 12.18
CA HIS A 27 6.51 -5.16 11.05
C HIS A 27 5.09 -4.81 11.51
N ALA A 28 4.97 -3.92 12.51
CA ALA A 28 3.77 -3.12 12.62
C ALA A 28 3.71 -2.26 11.36
N SER A 29 2.97 -2.77 10.38
CA SER A 29 2.84 -2.25 9.03
C SER A 29 2.62 -0.74 9.08
N ARG A 30 3.30 -0.01 8.21
CA ARG A 30 3.10 1.40 7.82
C ARG A 30 1.64 1.83 7.56
N TRP A 31 0.70 0.90 7.70
CA TRP A 31 -0.73 1.00 7.50
C TRP A 31 -1.46 0.47 8.75
N GLU A 32 -1.12 0.94 9.95
CA GLU A 32 -2.13 0.94 11.00
C GLU A 32 -3.33 1.69 10.43
N LYS A 33 -4.47 1.01 10.33
CA LYS A 33 -5.73 1.61 9.92
C LYS A 33 -6.06 2.67 10.96
N GLU A 34 -5.59 3.89 10.74
CA GLU A 34 -6.38 5.05 11.12
C GLU A 34 -7.78 4.82 10.56
N ASN A 35 -8.79 5.33 11.27
CA ASN A 35 -10.19 5.02 11.09
C ASN A 35 -10.74 5.62 9.77
N LEU A 36 -10.16 5.22 8.63
CA LEU A 36 -10.43 5.74 7.31
C LEU A 36 -11.80 5.23 6.82
N PRO A 37 -12.57 6.07 6.14
CA PRO A 37 -13.85 5.67 5.56
C PRO A 37 -13.65 4.58 4.51
N ALA A 38 -14.60 3.65 4.45
CA ALA A 38 -14.55 2.54 3.50
C ALA A 38 -14.85 3.01 2.07
N VAL A 39 -14.03 2.58 1.11
CA VAL A 39 -14.35 2.70 -0.32
C VAL A 39 -15.46 1.72 -0.66
N ARG A 40 -16.50 2.20 -1.34
CA ARG A 40 -17.66 1.40 -1.75
C ARG A 40 -17.62 1.15 -3.25
N ALA A 41 -17.77 -0.11 -3.66
CA ALA A 41 -17.95 -0.50 -5.05
C ALA A 41 -19.36 -1.06 -5.25
N ILE A 42 -20.07 -0.59 -6.27
CA ILE A 42 -21.41 -1.06 -6.65
C ILE A 42 -21.32 -1.61 -8.07
N PHE A 43 -21.78 -2.84 -8.25
CA PHE A 43 -21.85 -3.53 -9.52
C PHE A 43 -23.31 -3.58 -9.97
N ALA A 44 -23.60 -3.03 -11.13
CA ALA A 44 -24.91 -3.10 -11.77
C ALA A 44 -24.76 -3.73 -13.15
N HIS A 45 -25.75 -4.52 -13.58
CA HIS A 45 -25.80 -5.09 -14.91
C HIS A 45 -27.16 -4.80 -15.55
N GLY A 46 -27.13 -4.37 -16.80
CA GLY A 46 -28.27 -4.26 -17.70
C GLY A 46 -28.17 -5.28 -18.82
N SER A 47 -29.09 -5.19 -19.79
CA SER A 47 -29.01 -6.00 -21.01
C SER A 47 -27.92 -5.53 -21.98
N GLU A 48 -27.53 -4.26 -21.89
CA GLU A 48 -26.61 -3.59 -22.83
C GLU A 48 -25.33 -3.10 -22.17
N GLU A 49 -25.35 -2.82 -20.87
CA GLU A 49 -24.21 -2.25 -20.14
C GLU A 49 -23.96 -2.96 -18.79
N VAL A 50 -22.72 -2.92 -18.33
CA VAL A 50 -22.32 -3.27 -16.96
C VAL A 50 -21.65 -2.04 -16.36
N THR A 51 -22.12 -1.61 -15.20
CA THR A 51 -21.62 -0.42 -14.52
C THR A 51 -20.91 -0.81 -13.23
N VAL A 52 -19.69 -0.31 -13.05
CA VAL A 52 -18.95 -0.39 -11.79
C VAL A 52 -18.82 1.02 -11.23
N LYS A 53 -19.52 1.32 -10.14
CA LYS A 53 -19.42 2.60 -9.46
C LYS A 53 -18.54 2.47 -8.21
N VAL A 54 -17.42 3.18 -8.19
CA VAL A 54 -16.55 3.31 -7.02
C VAL A 54 -16.86 4.63 -6.32
N SER A 55 -16.92 4.63 -5.00
CA SER A 55 -17.20 5.82 -4.19
C SER A 55 -16.28 5.85 -2.97
N ASP A 56 -15.60 6.97 -2.77
CA ASP A 56 -14.69 7.24 -1.65
C ASP A 56 -15.11 8.50 -0.89
N GLU A 57 -14.41 8.77 0.21
CA GLU A 57 -14.56 9.98 1.04
C GLU A 57 -13.20 10.70 1.16
N GLY A 58 -12.40 10.70 0.11
CA GLY A 58 -11.06 11.30 0.06
C GLY A 58 -11.04 12.83 -0.12
N GLY A 59 -12.19 13.50 -0.03
CA GLY A 59 -12.31 14.96 -0.19
C GLY A 59 -12.64 15.44 -1.62
N GLY A 60 -12.54 14.56 -2.62
CA GLY A 60 -12.94 14.83 -4.01
C GLY A 60 -12.00 15.75 -4.80
N ILE A 61 -12.38 16.05 -6.04
CA ILE A 61 -11.60 16.90 -6.97
C ILE A 61 -12.32 18.26 -7.12
N PRO A 62 -11.64 19.40 -6.90
CA PRO A 62 -12.21 20.72 -7.17
C PRO A 62 -12.65 20.85 -8.64
N ARG A 63 -13.80 21.48 -8.90
CA ARG A 63 -14.31 21.61 -10.28
C ARG A 63 -13.34 22.32 -11.24
N SER A 64 -12.52 23.23 -10.73
CA SER A 64 -11.47 23.92 -11.49
C SER A 64 -10.36 22.99 -11.99
N GLU A 65 -10.18 21.82 -11.36
CA GLU A 65 -9.11 20.87 -11.64
C GLU A 65 -9.62 19.61 -12.37
N LEU A 66 -10.94 19.47 -12.54
CA LEU A 66 -11.54 18.27 -13.14
C LEU A 66 -11.03 18.01 -14.56
N GLU A 67 -10.90 19.05 -15.39
CA GLU A 67 -10.33 18.91 -16.73
C GLU A 67 -8.86 18.46 -16.70
N GLN A 68 -8.10 18.89 -15.70
CA GLN A 68 -6.70 18.49 -15.55
C GLN A 68 -6.56 17.02 -15.10
N ALA A 69 -7.51 16.52 -14.30
CA ALA A 69 -7.52 15.13 -13.86
C ALA A 69 -7.63 14.12 -15.01
N TRP A 70 -8.16 14.55 -16.17
CA TRP A 70 -8.25 13.75 -17.39
C TRP A 70 -7.07 13.95 -18.36
N SER A 71 -6.03 14.70 -17.97
CA SER A 71 -4.84 14.92 -18.79
C SER A 71 -3.87 13.75 -18.70
N TYR A 72 -3.30 13.33 -19.84
CA TYR A 72 -2.21 12.34 -19.86
C TYR A 72 -0.90 12.87 -19.26
N PHE A 73 -0.75 14.19 -19.17
CA PHE A 73 0.44 14.86 -18.68
C PHE A 73 0.08 15.88 -17.62
N ASP A 74 0.82 15.87 -16.51
CA ASP A 74 0.71 16.90 -15.48
C ASP A 74 1.19 18.25 -16.03
N LYS A 75 0.51 19.32 -15.60
CA LYS A 75 0.96 20.71 -15.82
C LYS A 75 2.04 21.05 -14.80
N LEU A 76 3.22 20.45 -14.89
CA LEU A 76 4.39 21.00 -14.17
C LEU A 76 5.68 20.78 -14.98
N PRO A 77 6.60 21.77 -15.02
CA PRO A 77 7.92 21.55 -15.56
C PRO A 77 8.59 20.39 -14.83
N SER A 78 9.23 19.51 -15.60
CA SER A 78 9.99 18.35 -15.13
C SER A 78 10.96 18.75 -14.03
N ASN A 79 10.59 18.59 -12.76
CA ASN A 79 11.48 18.60 -11.59
C ASN A 79 10.65 18.16 -10.39
N THR A 80 10.47 16.86 -10.23
CA THR A 80 10.15 16.28 -8.93
C THR A 80 10.76 14.91 -8.90
N ASP A 81 11.65 14.75 -7.92
CA ASP A 81 12.47 13.57 -7.71
C ASP A 81 11.64 12.29 -7.67
N ARG A 82 12.26 11.23 -8.20
CA ARG A 82 11.77 9.87 -8.28
C ARG A 82 11.33 9.36 -6.90
N GLY A 83 10.07 9.57 -6.57
CA GLY A 83 9.41 9.04 -5.38
C GLY A 83 8.60 7.79 -5.69
N ASP A 84 9.26 6.65 -5.48
CA ASP A 84 8.76 5.30 -5.18
C ASP A 84 7.24 5.05 -5.26
N GLY A 85 6.85 4.11 -6.11
CA GLY A 85 5.51 3.54 -6.19
C GLY A 85 5.08 3.21 -7.62
N CYS A 86 5.25 1.94 -7.98
CA CYS A 86 4.92 1.24 -9.24
C CYS A 86 5.99 1.20 -10.35
N ASP A 87 7.15 0.61 -10.06
CA ASP A 87 8.23 0.35 -11.03
C ASP A 87 7.94 -0.77 -12.07
N ASP A 88 6.76 -1.41 -12.04
CA ASP A 88 6.42 -2.52 -12.95
C ASP A 88 5.70 -2.10 -14.23
N ILE A 89 5.39 -0.81 -14.42
CA ILE A 89 4.82 -0.29 -15.68
C ILE A 89 5.85 0.61 -16.36
N PRO A 90 6.46 0.19 -17.49
CA PRO A 90 7.47 0.98 -18.18
C PRO A 90 6.94 2.38 -18.57
N SER A 91 7.47 3.41 -17.93
CA SER A 91 7.47 4.82 -18.35
C SER A 91 6.12 5.56 -18.53
N LEU A 92 5.01 5.09 -17.96
CA LEU A 92 3.82 5.93 -17.99
C LEU A 92 4.00 7.19 -17.11
N PRO A 93 3.63 8.38 -17.60
CA PRO A 93 3.61 9.58 -16.78
C PRO A 93 2.79 9.33 -15.50
N ARG A 94 3.31 9.76 -14.35
CA ARG A 94 2.55 9.79 -13.11
C ARG A 94 1.25 10.59 -13.35
N GLY A 95 0.14 10.12 -12.79
CA GLY A 95 -1.18 10.74 -12.99
C GLY A 95 -1.94 10.28 -14.24
N ALA A 96 -1.34 9.50 -15.14
CA ALA A 96 -2.01 9.04 -16.38
C ALA A 96 -3.09 7.95 -16.17
N GLY A 97 -3.36 7.51 -14.93
CA GLY A 97 -4.27 6.39 -14.65
C GLY A 97 -5.72 6.64 -15.08
N LEU A 98 -6.27 7.83 -14.79
CA LEU A 98 -7.64 8.21 -15.15
C LEU A 98 -7.87 8.24 -16.66
N PRO A 99 -7.08 8.99 -17.46
CA PRO A 99 -7.28 9.02 -18.90
C PRO A 99 -7.03 7.65 -19.57
N LEU A 100 -6.06 6.87 -19.06
CA LEU A 100 -5.80 5.53 -19.60
C LEU A 100 -6.95 4.56 -19.32
N THR A 101 -7.50 4.60 -18.10
CA THR A 101 -8.65 3.75 -17.74
C THR A 101 -9.85 4.07 -18.62
N ARG A 102 -10.12 5.35 -18.88
CA ARG A 102 -11.19 5.78 -19.79
C ARG A 102 -10.95 5.34 -21.23
N LEU A 103 -9.70 5.43 -21.72
CA LEU A 103 -9.33 4.91 -23.04
C LEU A 103 -9.63 3.41 -23.14
N HIS A 104 -9.29 2.65 -22.09
CA HIS A 104 -9.53 1.21 -22.04
C HIS A 104 -11.03 0.88 -22.03
N ALA A 105 -11.86 1.60 -21.27
CA ALA A 105 -13.31 1.43 -21.27
C ALA A 105 -13.90 1.67 -22.67
N ARG A 106 -13.47 2.75 -23.34
CA ARG A 106 -13.92 3.11 -24.69
C ARG A 106 -13.50 2.13 -25.77
N TYR A 107 -12.33 1.50 -25.64
CA TYR A 107 -11.88 0.50 -26.60
C TYR A 107 -12.88 -0.65 -26.75
N TYR A 108 -13.57 -1.02 -25.67
CA TYR A 108 -14.62 -2.03 -25.68
C TYR A 108 -16.05 -1.47 -25.82
N GLY A 109 -16.19 -0.18 -26.16
CA GLY A 109 -17.50 0.46 -26.36
C GLY A 109 -18.17 1.01 -25.10
N GLY A 110 -17.46 1.07 -23.96
CA GLY A 110 -17.92 1.73 -22.73
C GLY A 110 -17.45 3.19 -22.60
N ASP A 111 -17.53 3.74 -21.39
CA ASP A 111 -16.88 4.99 -20.96
C ASP A 111 -16.40 4.90 -19.51
#